data_AF-A0A3D1N2V8-F1
#
_entry.id   AF-A0A3D1N2V8-F1
#
_cell.length_a   1.000
_cell.length_b   1.000
_cell.length_c   1.000
_cell.angle_alpha   90.00
_cell.angle_beta   90.00
_cell.angle_gamma   90.00
#
_symmetry.space_group_name_H-M   'P 1'
#
loop_
_entity.id
_entity.type
_entity.pdbx_description
1 polymer ?
#
loop_
_entity_poly.entity_id
_entity_poly.type
_entity_poly.pdbx_seq_one_letter_code
_entity_poly.pdbx_strand_id
1 'polypeptide(L)'
;MELKITFFQKVFLILLGIFLSLFLIETGLRLGGFTLLAVQEHRNRVSIKKGGAYRILCLGESTTAGQWPPFLEAALNRSGTGIQFTVTDEGRGGINTGIILNLVESYLDKYHPDMVVAMMGINDPGAVHLPAETPSASKPALFVKSFRTYKLARLLFHMAFKTNRWALPPEDMQAQLTTLPALPAAGPDTEDAEPVKKLKKELELNPGCDRVYLQFGMLYLDQRKFQQAEMYLKKALQINPGNAKAYLKLGWLYLDQKKFQQAEIYMKKALKLNPGTNEEAYHELGWIYLKQRKFKQAEMYIKKALKTNPRNERVYIQYGELYREQGKFQQAAEEFKKALKLNPGNSRAYYGIKGISRELGRFSQAEERYYLEYNPFTTNNYHALKTILDKRKIRLVCVQYPMRNVAPLKNIFAEKADNIVFVDNEKIFKEAVRKEGYAAYFRDIFGGNFGHCTDTGNKLLGENIAGVILKEIFHIKLLRNKAGTGGVR
;
A
#
# COMPACT_ATOMS: atom_id res chain seq x y z
N MET A 1 -40.21 39.69 -2.66
CA MET A 1 -39.79 39.38 -1.28
C MET A 1 -38.43 38.68 -1.37
N GLU A 2 -37.34 39.43 -1.33
CA GLU A 2 -36.00 38.83 -1.33
C GLU A 2 -35.75 38.20 0.04
N LEU A 3 -35.74 36.87 0.09
CA LEU A 3 -35.34 36.13 1.28
C LEU A 3 -33.86 36.46 1.59
N LYS A 4 -33.63 37.35 2.57
CA LYS A 4 -32.31 37.63 3.10
C LYS A 4 -31.82 36.42 3.91
N ILE A 5 -31.16 35.49 3.24
CA ILE A 5 -30.52 34.34 3.87
C ILE A 5 -29.35 34.83 4.73
N THR A 6 -29.39 34.53 6.02
CA THR A 6 -28.34 34.90 6.99
C THR A 6 -27.03 34.17 6.70
N PHE A 7 -25.90 34.72 7.16
CA PHE A 7 -24.59 34.09 7.04
C PHE A 7 -24.59 32.63 7.56
N PHE A 8 -25.22 32.38 8.72
CA PHE A 8 -25.33 31.04 9.28
C PHE A 8 -26.15 30.09 8.41
N GLN A 9 -27.24 30.56 7.80
CA GLN A 9 -28.01 29.75 6.85
C GLN A 9 -27.21 29.43 5.59
N LYS A 10 -26.38 30.37 5.09
CA LYS A 10 -25.47 30.10 3.96
C LYS A 10 -24.43 29.03 4.31
N VAL A 11 -23.79 29.14 5.47
CA VAL A 11 -22.81 28.14 5.96
C VAL A 11 -23.49 26.78 6.15
N PHE A 12 -24.67 26.75 6.76
CA PHE A 12 -25.43 25.51 6.95
C PHE A 12 -25.78 24.86 5.62
N LEU A 13 -26.26 25.61 4.63
CA LEU A 13 -26.59 25.09 3.30
C LEU A 13 -25.36 24.54 2.57
N ILE A 14 -24.20 25.18 2.71
CA ILE A 14 -22.93 24.68 2.15
C ILE A 14 -22.53 23.36 2.82
N LEU A 15 -22.55 23.30 4.17
CA LEU A 15 -22.22 22.09 4.91
C LEU A 15 -23.19 20.94 4.61
N LEU A 16 -24.49 21.25 4.51
CA LEU A 16 -25.52 20.30 4.11
C LEU A 16 -25.28 19.79 2.68
N GLY A 17 -24.88 20.67 1.75
CA GLY A 17 -24.54 20.30 0.37
C GLY A 17 -23.32 19.37 0.28
N ILE A 18 -22.26 19.68 1.05
CA ILE A 18 -21.06 18.81 1.17
C ILE A 18 -21.45 17.46 1.77
N PHE A 19 -22.22 17.46 2.85
CA PHE A 19 -22.69 16.24 3.49
C PHE A 19 -23.53 15.38 2.55
N LEU A 20 -24.51 15.96 1.86
CA LEU A 20 -25.36 15.25 0.89
C LEU A 20 -24.53 14.68 -0.26
N SER A 21 -23.54 15.42 -0.76
CA SER A 21 -22.64 14.97 -1.83
C SER A 21 -21.78 13.79 -1.38
N LEU A 22 -21.15 13.87 -0.20
CA LEU A 22 -20.38 12.76 0.36
C LEU A 22 -21.27 11.54 0.65
N PHE A 23 -22.49 11.76 1.13
CA PHE A 23 -23.48 10.71 1.36
C PHE A 23 -23.87 10.02 0.04
N LEU A 24 -24.14 10.78 -1.02
CA LEU A 24 -24.46 10.25 -2.34
C LEU A 24 -23.29 9.48 -2.96
N ILE A 25 -22.05 9.98 -2.85
CA ILE A 25 -20.86 9.27 -3.34
C ILE A 25 -20.63 7.98 -2.54
N GLU A 26 -20.74 8.03 -1.21
CA GLU A 26 -20.62 6.84 -0.36
C GLU A 26 -21.69 5.80 -0.72
N THR A 27 -22.93 6.25 -0.90
CA THR A 27 -24.05 5.39 -1.30
C THR A 27 -23.80 4.80 -2.69
N GLY A 28 -23.36 5.60 -3.67
CA GLY A 28 -22.99 5.15 -5.01
C GLY A 28 -21.84 4.15 -5.01
N LEU A 29 -20.77 4.40 -4.24
CA LEU A 29 -19.66 3.48 -4.09
C LEU A 29 -20.08 2.18 -3.40
N ARG A 30 -20.98 2.24 -2.41
CA ARG A 30 -21.55 1.06 -1.74
C ARG A 30 -22.41 0.26 -2.71
N LEU A 31 -23.32 0.93 -3.42
CA LEU A 31 -24.16 0.36 -4.47
C LEU A 31 -23.30 -0.29 -5.56
N GLY A 32 -22.19 0.31 -5.98
CA GLY A 32 -21.25 -0.30 -6.93
C GLY A 32 -20.58 -1.59 -6.43
N GLY A 33 -20.38 -1.74 -5.11
CA GLY A 33 -19.98 -3.03 -4.55
C GLY A 33 -21.12 -4.04 -4.48
N PHE A 34 -22.34 -3.57 -4.19
CA PHE A 34 -23.53 -4.41 -4.23
C PHE A 34 -23.83 -4.90 -5.64
N THR A 35 -23.60 -4.11 -6.69
CA THR A 35 -23.80 -4.56 -8.07
C THR A 35 -22.80 -5.64 -8.45
N LEU A 36 -21.52 -5.51 -8.07
CA LEU A 36 -20.52 -6.57 -8.27
C LEU A 36 -20.90 -7.87 -7.54
N LEU A 37 -21.32 -7.77 -6.27
CA LEU A 37 -21.81 -8.91 -5.49
C LEU A 37 -23.09 -9.51 -6.08
N ALA A 38 -24.01 -8.67 -6.56
CA ALA A 38 -25.25 -9.12 -7.19
C ALA A 38 -24.99 -9.81 -8.54
N VAL A 39 -24.03 -9.33 -9.32
CA VAL A 39 -23.56 -9.99 -10.55
C VAL A 39 -22.92 -11.34 -10.21
N GLN A 40 -22.06 -11.39 -9.18
CA GLN A 40 -21.47 -12.64 -8.69
C GLN A 40 -22.54 -13.62 -8.20
N GLU A 41 -23.51 -13.16 -7.40
CA GLU A 41 -24.59 -14.00 -6.89
C GLU A 41 -25.53 -14.46 -8.01
N HIS A 42 -25.84 -13.60 -8.98
CA HIS A 42 -26.62 -13.97 -10.16
C HIS A 42 -25.89 -15.05 -10.96
N ARG A 43 -24.57 -14.91 -11.16
CA ARG A 43 -23.74 -15.93 -11.81
C ARG A 43 -23.74 -17.24 -11.03
N ASN A 44 -23.60 -17.21 -9.70
CA ASN A 44 -23.69 -18.40 -8.85
C ASN A 44 -25.07 -19.06 -9.00
N ARG A 45 -26.17 -18.29 -8.98
CA ARG A 45 -27.54 -18.82 -9.20
C ARG A 45 -27.69 -19.47 -10.57
N VAL A 46 -27.15 -18.85 -11.62
CA VAL A 46 -27.16 -19.43 -12.98
C VAL A 46 -26.35 -20.71 -13.03
N SER A 47 -25.16 -20.74 -12.42
CA SER A 47 -24.30 -21.92 -12.36
C SER A 47 -25.00 -23.08 -11.62
N ILE A 48 -25.63 -22.82 -10.47
CA ILE A 48 -26.45 -23.80 -9.73
C ILE A 48 -27.62 -24.33 -10.59
N LYS A 49 -28.35 -23.44 -11.26
CA LYS A 49 -29.49 -23.83 -12.12
C LYS A 49 -29.08 -24.70 -13.31
N LYS A 50 -27.83 -24.61 -13.77
CA LYS A 50 -27.31 -25.49 -14.83
C LYS A 50 -27.13 -26.94 -14.37
N GLY A 51 -27.15 -27.21 -13.06
CA GLY A 51 -27.22 -28.56 -12.49
C GLY A 51 -26.04 -29.46 -12.83
N GLY A 52 -24.80 -28.95 -12.75
CA GLY A 52 -23.62 -29.78 -13.03
C GLY A 52 -23.45 -30.93 -12.05
N ALA A 53 -22.99 -32.07 -12.56
CA ALA A 53 -22.75 -33.29 -11.78
C ALA A 53 -21.63 -33.14 -10.74
N TYR A 54 -20.74 -32.16 -10.90
CA TYR A 54 -19.62 -31.92 -9.99
C TYR A 54 -19.49 -30.44 -9.61
N ARG A 55 -19.67 -30.14 -8.32
CA ARG A 55 -19.78 -28.78 -7.78
C ARG A 55 -18.50 -28.35 -7.07
N ILE A 56 -17.98 -27.20 -7.45
CA ILE A 56 -16.77 -26.61 -6.91
C ILE A 56 -17.10 -25.28 -6.25
N LEU A 57 -16.66 -25.08 -5.00
CA LEU A 57 -16.73 -23.82 -4.30
C LEU A 57 -15.34 -23.18 -4.22
N CYS A 58 -15.20 -21.97 -4.77
CA CYS A 58 -13.97 -21.19 -4.70
C CYS A 58 -14.02 -20.21 -3.53
N LEU A 59 -12.97 -20.23 -2.71
CA LEU A 59 -12.78 -19.34 -1.56
C LEU A 59 -11.46 -18.57 -1.71
N GLY A 60 -11.43 -17.31 -1.28
CA GLY A 60 -10.20 -16.52 -1.21
C GLY A 60 -10.41 -15.03 -1.00
N GLU A 61 -9.32 -14.30 -0.73
CA GLU A 61 -9.34 -12.85 -0.55
C GLU A 61 -8.72 -12.06 -1.71
N SER A 62 -9.03 -10.76 -1.75
CA SER A 62 -8.38 -9.71 -2.56
C SER A 62 -8.13 -10.05 -4.04
N THR A 63 -6.87 -10.24 -4.44
CA THR A 63 -6.33 -10.28 -5.82
C THR A 63 -7.02 -11.24 -6.77
N THR A 64 -7.86 -12.10 -6.20
CA THR A 64 -8.42 -13.30 -6.81
C THR A 64 -9.90 -13.47 -6.48
N ALA A 65 -10.53 -12.53 -5.76
CA ALA A 65 -11.96 -12.54 -5.52
C ALA A 65 -12.71 -12.10 -6.81
N GLY A 66 -13.53 -12.98 -7.39
CA GLY A 66 -14.51 -12.62 -8.42
C GLY A 66 -14.16 -12.93 -9.88
N GLN A 67 -12.89 -13.22 -10.23
CA GLN A 67 -12.45 -13.10 -11.64
C GLN A 67 -11.85 -14.36 -12.28
N TRP A 68 -11.11 -15.22 -11.56
CA TRP A 68 -10.56 -16.46 -12.13
C TRP A 68 -11.50 -17.68 -12.14
N PRO A 69 -12.49 -17.84 -11.22
CA PRO A 69 -13.38 -19.00 -11.23
C PRO A 69 -14.17 -19.27 -12.53
N PRO A 70 -14.64 -18.26 -13.30
CA PRO A 70 -15.24 -18.56 -14.62
C PRO A 70 -14.24 -19.18 -15.61
N PHE A 71 -12.96 -18.78 -15.56
CA PHE A 71 -11.94 -19.39 -16.41
C PHE A 71 -11.64 -20.83 -15.99
N LEU A 72 -11.69 -21.12 -14.68
CA LEU A 72 -11.64 -22.49 -14.15
C LEU A 72 -12.81 -23.33 -14.69
N GLU A 73 -14.05 -22.86 -14.54
CA GLU A 73 -15.27 -23.57 -15.02
C GLU A 73 -15.18 -23.86 -16.51
N ALA A 74 -14.80 -22.85 -17.30
CA ALA A 74 -14.68 -22.99 -18.75
C ALA A 74 -13.55 -23.95 -19.14
N ALA A 75 -12.43 -23.95 -18.43
CA ALA A 75 -11.32 -24.87 -18.70
C ALA A 75 -11.67 -26.32 -18.32
N LEU A 76 -12.33 -26.55 -17.19
CA LEU A 76 -12.80 -27.87 -16.77
C LEU A 76 -13.83 -28.44 -17.74
N ASN A 77 -14.82 -27.65 -18.16
CA ASN A 77 -15.86 -28.13 -19.08
C ASN A 77 -15.36 -28.35 -20.52
N ARG A 78 -14.22 -27.75 -20.91
CA ARG A 78 -13.55 -28.04 -22.20
C ARG A 78 -12.64 -29.27 -22.17
N SER A 79 -12.46 -29.91 -21.02
CA SER A 79 -11.49 -31.00 -20.84
C SER A 79 -11.87 -32.34 -21.48
N GLY A 80 -13.13 -32.50 -21.91
CA GLY A 80 -13.63 -33.75 -22.49
C GLY A 80 -13.84 -34.88 -21.47
N THR A 81 -13.92 -34.56 -20.17
CA THR A 81 -14.21 -35.54 -19.09
C THR A 81 -15.58 -36.22 -19.19
N GLY A 82 -16.54 -35.62 -19.91
CA GLY A 82 -17.96 -36.00 -19.83
C GLY A 82 -18.64 -35.54 -18.53
N ILE A 83 -17.90 -34.90 -17.62
CA ILE A 83 -18.42 -34.35 -16.36
C ILE A 83 -18.78 -32.89 -16.58
N GLN A 84 -20.00 -32.53 -16.20
CA GLN A 84 -20.41 -31.13 -16.17
C GLN A 84 -20.00 -30.50 -14.83
N PHE A 85 -19.02 -29.61 -14.87
CA PHE A 85 -18.52 -28.89 -13.71
C PHE A 85 -19.29 -27.58 -13.52
N THR A 86 -19.64 -27.31 -12.26
CA THR A 86 -20.28 -26.07 -11.81
C THR A 86 -19.35 -25.41 -10.81
N VAL A 87 -18.91 -24.17 -11.09
CA VAL A 87 -18.00 -23.43 -10.19
C VAL A 87 -18.73 -22.23 -9.59
N THR A 88 -18.82 -22.23 -8.26
CA THR A 88 -19.35 -21.12 -7.47
C THR A 88 -18.21 -20.31 -6.87
N ASP A 89 -18.33 -18.99 -6.90
CA ASP A 89 -17.32 -18.07 -6.36
C ASP A 89 -17.88 -17.36 -5.13
N GLU A 90 -17.26 -17.57 -3.98
CA GLU A 90 -17.51 -16.83 -2.73
C GLU A 90 -16.25 -16.08 -2.26
N GLY A 91 -15.28 -15.88 -3.17
CA GLY A 91 -14.15 -15.00 -2.92
C GLY A 91 -14.61 -13.57 -2.71
N ARG A 92 -14.03 -12.88 -1.72
CA ARG A 92 -14.38 -11.50 -1.38
C ARG A 92 -13.15 -10.60 -1.27
N GLY A 93 -13.21 -9.46 -1.94
CA GLY A 93 -12.16 -8.43 -1.86
C GLY A 93 -12.18 -7.71 -0.51
N GLY A 94 -11.00 -7.38 0.03
CA GLY A 94 -10.88 -6.54 1.23
C GLY A 94 -11.33 -7.16 2.56
N ILE A 95 -11.47 -8.49 2.61
CA ILE A 95 -11.66 -9.26 3.86
C ILE A 95 -10.42 -10.11 4.15
N ASN A 96 -10.32 -10.65 5.37
CA ASN A 96 -9.30 -11.62 5.76
C ASN A 96 -9.89 -13.05 5.84
N THR A 97 -9.04 -14.05 6.02
CA THR A 97 -9.46 -15.46 6.03
C THR A 97 -10.42 -15.77 7.18
N GLY A 98 -10.26 -15.11 8.33
CA GLY A 98 -11.15 -15.29 9.48
C GLY A 98 -12.62 -14.98 9.16
N ILE A 99 -12.88 -13.97 8.32
CA ILE A 99 -14.24 -13.67 7.86
C ILE A 99 -14.77 -14.77 6.92
N ILE A 100 -13.92 -15.33 6.05
CA ILE A 100 -14.30 -16.46 5.19
C ILE A 100 -14.71 -17.67 6.02
N LEU A 101 -13.93 -17.99 7.06
CA LEU A 101 -14.21 -19.13 7.95
C LEU A 101 -15.54 -18.99 8.68
N ASN A 102 -15.94 -17.78 9.07
CA ASN A 102 -17.25 -17.56 9.70
C ASN A 102 -18.44 -17.83 8.76
N LEU A 103 -18.22 -17.78 7.44
CA LEU A 103 -19.26 -17.97 6.44
C LEU A 103 -19.20 -19.36 5.79
N VAL A 104 -18.08 -20.09 5.95
CA VAL A 104 -17.82 -21.30 5.16
C VAL A 104 -18.90 -22.36 5.36
N GLU A 105 -19.33 -22.62 6.59
CA GLU A 105 -20.38 -23.62 6.87
C GLU A 105 -21.69 -23.27 6.14
N SER A 106 -22.09 -21.99 6.16
CA SER A 106 -23.27 -21.52 5.42
C SER A 106 -23.11 -21.72 3.91
N TYR A 107 -21.90 -21.55 3.37
CA TYR A 107 -21.64 -21.82 1.96
C TYR A 107 -21.67 -23.31 1.63
N LEU A 108 -21.14 -24.16 2.50
CA LEU A 108 -21.19 -25.60 2.31
C LEU A 108 -22.63 -26.11 2.35
N ASP A 109 -23.46 -25.60 3.26
CA ASP A 109 -24.88 -25.95 3.35
C ASP A 109 -25.67 -25.39 2.15
N LYS A 110 -25.31 -24.22 1.63
CA LYS A 110 -26.00 -23.59 0.49
C LYS A 110 -25.65 -24.24 -0.85
N TYR A 111 -24.37 -24.54 -1.08
CA TYR A 111 -23.88 -24.94 -2.41
C TYR A 111 -23.61 -26.44 -2.52
N HIS A 112 -23.49 -27.15 -1.39
CA HIS A 112 -23.17 -28.58 -1.31
C HIS A 112 -22.01 -28.98 -2.24
N PRO A 113 -20.84 -28.33 -2.14
CA PRO A 113 -19.74 -28.59 -3.08
C PRO A 113 -19.11 -29.97 -2.84
N ASP A 114 -18.70 -30.62 -3.93
CA ASP A 114 -17.89 -31.84 -3.91
C ASP A 114 -16.40 -31.52 -3.65
N MET A 115 -15.99 -30.28 -3.95
CA MET A 115 -14.63 -29.77 -3.79
C MET A 115 -14.62 -28.29 -3.41
N VAL A 116 -13.68 -27.92 -2.53
CA VAL A 116 -13.35 -26.53 -2.24
C VAL A 116 -11.98 -26.19 -2.80
N VAL A 117 -11.89 -25.10 -3.57
CA VAL A 117 -10.64 -24.52 -4.06
C VAL A 117 -10.37 -23.24 -3.26
N ALA A 118 -9.28 -23.21 -2.49
CA ALA A 118 -8.97 -22.12 -1.57
C ALA A 118 -7.62 -21.46 -1.86
N MET A 119 -7.62 -20.14 -1.99
CA MET A 119 -6.43 -19.29 -2.06
C MET A 119 -6.55 -18.17 -1.03
N MET A 120 -5.93 -18.36 0.13
CA MET A 120 -6.20 -17.60 1.34
C MET A 120 -4.94 -17.06 1.99
N GLY A 121 -5.11 -16.06 2.86
CA GLY A 121 -4.10 -15.63 3.81
C GLY A 121 -3.28 -14.41 3.42
N ILE A 122 -3.44 -13.83 2.23
CA ILE A 122 -2.70 -12.60 1.86
C ILE A 122 -3.10 -11.38 2.69
N ASN A 123 -4.32 -11.39 3.24
CA ASN A 123 -4.90 -10.30 4.04
C ASN A 123 -4.96 -10.61 5.55
N ASP A 124 -4.43 -11.74 6.00
CA ASP A 124 -4.47 -12.10 7.42
C ASP A 124 -3.59 -11.17 8.27
N PRO A 125 -3.92 -10.98 9.56
CA PRO A 125 -3.06 -10.22 10.46
C PRO A 125 -1.64 -10.80 10.49
N GLY A 126 -0.63 -9.97 10.17
CA GLY A 126 0.75 -10.42 10.04
C GLY A 126 1.08 -11.07 8.69
N ALA A 127 0.11 -11.25 7.78
CA ALA A 127 0.39 -11.44 6.37
C ALA A 127 0.90 -10.13 5.81
N VAL A 128 2.07 -10.18 5.18
CA VAL A 128 2.66 -9.02 4.55
C VAL A 128 1.76 -8.65 3.36
N HIS A 129 0.78 -7.74 3.57
CA HIS A 129 0.54 -6.52 2.79
C HIS A 129 -0.41 -5.53 3.45
N LEU A 130 -0.02 -4.25 3.30
CA LEU A 130 -0.52 -3.01 3.89
C LEU A 130 -0.28 -2.86 5.40
N PRO A 131 0.21 -1.68 5.83
CA PRO A 131 0.42 -1.41 7.24
C PRO A 131 -0.90 -1.65 7.96
N ALA A 132 -0.86 -2.42 9.04
CA ALA A 132 -1.79 -2.17 10.12
C ALA A 132 -1.63 -0.67 10.44
N GLU A 133 -2.57 0.14 9.97
CA GLU A 133 -2.77 1.43 10.58
C GLU A 133 -3.16 1.13 12.02
N THR A 134 -2.19 1.15 12.93
CA THR A 134 -2.09 2.18 13.97
C THR A 134 -1.30 1.69 15.18
N PRO A 135 -0.55 2.57 15.86
CA PRO A 135 -0.72 2.71 17.29
C PRO A 135 -2.06 3.42 17.54
N SER A 136 -3.04 2.69 18.10
CA SER A 136 -4.25 3.23 18.75
C SER A 136 -4.99 4.39 18.03
N ALA A 137 -5.74 4.10 16.96
CA ALA A 137 -6.78 5.02 16.50
C ALA A 137 -7.99 4.99 17.43
N SER A 138 -8.51 6.16 17.82
CA SER A 138 -9.75 6.29 18.58
C SER A 138 -10.95 5.76 17.76
N LYS A 139 -12.02 5.29 18.44
CA LYS A 139 -13.25 4.79 17.79
C LYS A 139 -13.81 5.73 16.68
N PRO A 140 -13.79 7.07 16.84
CA PRO A 140 -14.23 7.98 15.77
C PRO A 140 -13.34 7.94 14.53
N ALA A 141 -12.02 7.81 14.68
CA ALA A 141 -11.09 7.72 13.56
C ALA A 141 -11.28 6.40 12.78
N LEU A 142 -11.57 5.30 13.47
CA LEU A 142 -11.92 4.02 12.83
C LEU A 142 -13.24 4.12 12.05
N PHE A 143 -14.24 4.82 12.60
CA PHE A 143 -15.50 5.07 11.92
C PHE A 143 -15.30 5.86 10.62
N VAL A 144 -14.51 6.95 10.64
CA VAL A 144 -14.18 7.73 9.44
C VAL A 144 -13.43 6.90 8.40
N LYS A 145 -12.48 6.05 8.83
CA LYS A 145 -11.71 5.16 7.94
C LYS A 145 -12.54 4.05 7.30
N SER A 146 -13.72 3.76 7.86
CA SER A 146 -14.62 2.73 7.33
C SER A 146 -15.34 3.17 6.03
N PHE A 147 -15.47 4.48 5.79
CA PHE A 147 -16.16 5.00 4.60
C PHE A 147 -15.36 4.73 3.31
N ARG A 148 -16.07 4.34 2.23
CA ARG A 148 -15.47 4.13 0.90
C ARG A 148 -15.01 5.44 0.27
N THR A 149 -15.71 6.53 0.53
CA THR A 149 -15.32 7.91 0.17
C THR A 149 -13.97 8.30 0.78
N TYR A 150 -13.70 7.95 2.04
CA TYR A 150 -12.39 8.15 2.67
C TYR A 150 -11.29 7.37 1.95
N LYS A 151 -11.54 6.09 1.63
CA LYS A 151 -10.58 5.25 0.89
C LYS A 151 -10.33 5.78 -0.53
N LEU A 152 -11.38 6.25 -1.20
CA LEU A 152 -11.30 6.88 -2.52
C LEU A 152 -10.53 8.20 -2.47
N ALA A 153 -10.83 9.08 -1.52
CA ALA A 153 -10.08 10.32 -1.33
C ALA A 153 -8.61 10.04 -1.04
N ARG A 154 -8.31 9.03 -0.22
CA ARG A 154 -6.94 8.57 0.03
C ARG A 154 -6.28 8.08 -1.26
N LEU A 155 -6.98 7.30 -2.08
CA LEU A 155 -6.48 6.80 -3.36
C LEU A 155 -6.20 7.95 -4.34
N LEU A 156 -7.14 8.88 -4.49
CA LEU A 156 -7.01 10.06 -5.35
C LEU A 156 -5.87 10.96 -4.86
N PHE A 157 -5.72 11.14 -3.54
CA PHE A 157 -4.56 11.80 -2.95
C PHE A 157 -3.26 11.05 -3.29
N HIS A 158 -3.23 9.72 -3.22
CA HIS A 158 -2.05 8.98 -3.63
C HIS A 158 -1.77 9.09 -5.13
N MET A 159 -2.79 9.11 -5.99
CA MET A 159 -2.66 9.23 -7.44
C MET A 159 -2.23 10.62 -7.87
N ALA A 160 -2.87 11.67 -7.36
CA ALA A 160 -2.56 13.07 -7.63
C ALA A 160 -1.11 13.44 -7.23
N PHE A 161 -0.54 12.72 -6.27
CA PHE A 161 0.83 12.91 -5.82
C PHE A 161 1.81 11.82 -6.31
N LYS A 162 1.39 10.87 -7.17
CA LYS A 162 2.28 9.86 -7.80
C LYS A 162 2.63 10.11 -9.26
N THR A 163 1.98 11.03 -9.97
CA THR A 163 2.34 11.37 -11.36
C THR A 163 3.20 12.63 -11.42
N ASN A 164 4.52 12.44 -11.27
CA ASN A 164 5.59 13.15 -11.99
C ASN A 164 6.94 12.87 -11.31
N ARG A 165 7.52 11.70 -11.64
CA ARG A 165 8.97 11.51 -11.62
C ARG A 165 9.42 11.29 -13.06
N TRP A 166 10.30 12.17 -13.52
CA TRP A 166 10.96 12.24 -14.84
C TRP A 166 10.17 12.83 -16.02
N ALA A 167 10.16 14.17 -16.09
CA ALA A 167 10.79 14.96 -17.16
C ALA A 167 10.92 16.41 -16.64
N LEU A 168 12.07 17.04 -16.80
CA LEU A 168 12.16 18.50 -16.62
C LEU A 168 11.50 19.16 -17.85
N PRO A 169 10.70 20.22 -17.70
CA PRO A 169 10.26 21.00 -18.85
C PRO A 169 11.48 21.66 -19.51
N PRO A 170 11.49 21.82 -20.85
CA PRO A 170 12.58 22.52 -21.53
C PRO A 170 12.70 23.98 -21.04
N GLU A 171 13.92 24.53 -21.11
CA GLU A 171 14.33 25.79 -20.46
C GLU A 171 13.53 27.02 -20.91
N ASP A 172 12.98 26.98 -22.12
CA ASP A 172 12.09 27.98 -22.70
C ASP A 172 10.78 28.15 -21.91
N MET A 173 10.29 27.09 -21.27
CA MET A 173 9.06 27.15 -20.47
C MET A 173 9.29 27.74 -19.06
N GLN A 174 10.53 27.80 -18.56
CA GLN A 174 10.85 28.43 -17.27
C GLN A 174 10.82 29.96 -17.34
N ALA A 175 11.06 30.55 -18.52
CA ALA A 175 11.03 31.99 -18.73
C ALA A 175 9.60 32.57 -18.83
N GLN A 176 8.59 31.76 -19.15
CA GLN A 176 7.19 32.20 -19.24
C GLN A 176 6.39 32.04 -17.92
N LEU A 177 6.99 31.41 -16.91
CA LEU A 177 6.37 31.20 -15.59
C LEU A 177 6.48 32.40 -14.63
N THR A 178 7.21 33.44 -15.01
CA THR A 178 7.37 34.68 -14.20
C THR A 178 6.31 35.75 -14.46
N THR A 179 5.35 35.55 -15.38
CA THR A 179 4.37 36.57 -15.78
C THR A 179 2.89 36.18 -15.61
N LEU A 180 2.58 35.03 -15.01
CA LEU A 180 1.19 34.65 -14.70
C LEU A 180 0.73 35.27 -13.37
N PRO A 181 -0.50 35.84 -13.28
CA PRO A 181 -1.04 36.34 -12.03
C PRO A 181 -1.23 35.19 -11.05
N ALA A 182 -0.94 35.45 -9.77
CA ALA A 182 -0.99 34.45 -8.71
C ALA A 182 -2.34 33.72 -8.70
N LEU A 183 -2.31 32.40 -8.89
CA LEU A 183 -3.47 31.53 -8.69
C LEU A 183 -3.94 31.66 -7.22
N PRO A 184 -5.26 31.69 -6.96
CA PRO A 184 -5.78 31.84 -5.61
C PRO A 184 -5.43 30.61 -4.76
N ALA A 185 -4.89 30.86 -3.56
CA ALA A 185 -4.53 29.84 -2.60
C ALA A 185 -5.76 29.00 -2.21
N ALA A 186 -5.66 27.68 -2.41
CA ALA A 186 -6.72 26.74 -2.05
C ALA A 186 -6.63 26.35 -0.56
N GLY A 187 -7.63 26.78 0.22
CA GLY A 187 -7.93 26.40 1.60
C GLY A 187 -8.44 27.60 2.40
N PRO A 188 -9.52 27.50 3.22
CA PRO A 188 -10.11 28.67 3.87
C PRO A 188 -9.07 29.36 4.75
N ASP A 189 -8.91 30.66 4.54
CA ASP A 189 -8.18 31.53 5.45
C ASP A 189 -8.86 31.47 6.81
N THR A 190 -8.34 30.64 7.71
CA THR A 190 -8.85 30.58 9.07
C THR A 190 -7.97 31.45 9.97
N GLU A 191 -7.98 32.75 9.69
CA GLU A 191 -7.61 33.75 10.71
C GLU A 191 -8.43 33.57 12.01
N ASP A 192 -9.58 32.90 11.90
CA ASP A 192 -10.50 32.58 12.98
C ASP A 192 -10.30 31.20 13.63
N ALA A 193 -9.32 30.41 13.21
CA ALA A 193 -9.04 29.14 13.86
C ALA A 193 -8.64 29.36 15.33
N GLU A 194 -9.18 28.57 16.25
CA GLU A 194 -8.88 28.64 17.70
C GLU A 194 -7.36 28.74 18.02
N PRO A 195 -6.45 27.98 17.36
CA PRO A 195 -5.02 28.14 17.57
C PRO A 195 -4.49 29.53 17.18
N VAL A 196 -5.03 30.13 16.11
CA VAL A 196 -4.66 31.48 15.64
C VAL A 196 -5.16 32.53 16.62
N LYS A 197 -6.41 32.43 17.08
CA LYS A 197 -7.00 33.35 18.07
C LYS A 197 -6.23 33.35 19.38
N LYS A 198 -5.87 32.17 19.87
CA LYS A 198 -5.06 32.02 21.10
C LYS A 198 -3.69 32.68 20.96
N LEU A 199 -2.99 32.43 19.83
CA LEU A 199 -1.70 33.03 19.56
C LEU A 199 -1.79 34.55 19.34
N LYS A 200 -2.86 35.07 18.72
CA LYS A 200 -3.11 36.51 18.57
C LYS A 200 -3.26 37.19 19.94
N LYS A 201 -4.07 36.61 20.84
CA LYS A 201 -4.23 37.12 22.21
C LYS A 201 -2.91 37.09 22.99
N GLU A 202 -2.13 36.02 22.86
CA GLU A 202 -0.81 35.93 23.51
C GLU A 202 0.19 36.95 22.95
N LEU A 203 0.09 37.26 21.65
CA LEU A 203 0.89 38.27 20.99
C LEU A 203 0.51 39.70 21.43
N GLU A 204 -0.78 39.98 21.62
CA GLU A 204 -1.27 41.25 22.17
C GLU A 204 -0.75 41.48 23.60
N LEU A 205 -0.75 40.42 24.40
CA LEU A 205 -0.26 40.47 25.79
C LEU A 205 1.27 40.56 25.87
N ASN A 206 2.00 39.99 24.89
CA ASN A 206 3.46 39.97 24.90
C ASN A 206 4.06 40.04 23.48
N PRO A 207 4.11 41.24 22.86
CA PRO A 207 4.61 41.42 21.50
C PRO A 207 6.13 41.25 21.37
N GLY A 208 6.85 41.16 22.49
CA GLY A 208 8.31 40.92 22.54
C GLY A 208 8.68 39.44 22.70
N CYS A 209 7.72 38.51 22.68
CA CYS A 209 7.96 37.10 22.93
C CYS A 209 8.25 36.33 21.63
N ASP A 210 9.51 35.96 21.40
CA ASP A 210 9.94 35.18 20.23
C ASP A 210 9.22 33.82 20.11
N ARG A 211 8.86 33.21 21.24
CA ARG A 211 8.11 31.94 21.29
C ARG A 211 6.77 32.03 20.57
N VAL A 212 6.04 33.13 20.69
CA VAL A 212 4.72 33.32 20.05
C VAL A 212 4.88 33.40 18.54
N TYR A 213 5.87 34.17 18.06
CA TYR A 213 6.22 34.25 16.64
C TYR A 213 6.72 32.90 16.08
N LEU A 214 7.51 32.14 16.86
CA LEU A 214 7.92 30.79 16.49
C LEU A 214 6.71 29.86 16.32
N GLN A 215 5.72 29.94 17.22
CA GLN A 215 4.50 29.13 17.14
C GLN A 215 3.64 29.50 15.94
N PHE A 216 3.47 30.79 15.62
CA PHE A 216 2.84 31.23 14.37
C PHE A 216 3.60 30.68 13.15
N GLY A 217 4.92 30.79 13.16
CA GLY A 217 5.78 30.27 12.09
C GLY A 217 5.59 28.77 11.85
N MET A 218 5.51 27.97 12.92
CA MET A 218 5.23 26.54 12.86
C MET A 218 3.82 26.24 12.34
N LEU A 219 2.82 26.98 12.83
CA LEU A 219 1.43 26.79 12.41
C LEU A 219 1.26 27.04 10.91
N TYR A 220 1.84 28.13 10.40
CA TYR A 220 1.79 28.44 8.97
C TYR A 220 2.64 27.46 8.13
N LEU A 221 3.73 26.92 8.69
CA LEU A 221 4.48 25.82 8.05
C LEU A 221 3.61 24.58 7.86
N ASP A 222 2.87 24.17 8.89
CA ASP A 222 1.98 23.01 8.84
C ASP A 222 0.84 23.22 7.82
N GLN A 223 0.38 24.46 7.66
CA GLN A 223 -0.60 24.87 6.65
C GLN A 223 0.01 25.06 5.24
N ARG A 224 1.33 24.88 5.07
CA ARG A 224 2.07 25.18 3.83
C ARG A 224 1.94 26.63 3.35
N LYS A 225 1.58 27.56 4.23
CA LYS A 225 1.56 29.01 4.00
C LYS A 225 2.96 29.58 4.19
N PHE A 226 3.84 29.27 3.24
CA PHE A 226 5.29 29.46 3.42
C PHE A 226 5.71 30.92 3.58
N GLN A 227 5.04 31.87 2.92
CA GLN A 227 5.39 33.29 3.04
C GLN A 227 5.12 33.81 4.45
N GLN A 228 3.94 33.50 5.01
CA GLN A 228 3.57 33.84 6.38
C GLN A 228 4.51 33.15 7.36
N ALA A 229 4.77 31.86 7.17
CA ALA A 229 5.69 31.12 8.03
C ALA A 229 7.08 31.75 8.07
N GLU A 230 7.64 32.11 6.91
CA GLU A 230 8.95 32.75 6.81
C GLU A 230 8.96 34.10 7.53
N MET A 231 7.92 34.91 7.35
CA MET A 231 7.77 36.20 8.03
C MET A 231 7.78 36.04 9.56
N TYR A 232 6.93 35.16 10.11
CA TYR A 232 6.83 34.94 11.55
C TYR A 232 8.11 34.33 12.14
N LEU A 233 8.74 33.37 11.45
CA LEU A 233 10.01 32.79 11.89
C LEU A 233 11.17 33.79 11.87
N LYS A 234 11.24 34.65 10.85
CA LYS A 234 12.22 35.74 10.80
C LYS A 234 11.97 36.76 11.91
N LYS A 235 10.70 37.07 12.22
CA LYS A 235 10.36 37.97 13.34
C LYS A 235 10.76 37.39 14.69
N ALA A 236 10.58 36.08 14.91
CA ALA A 236 11.09 35.39 16.10
C ALA A 236 12.61 35.55 16.24
N LEU A 237 13.35 35.47 15.13
CA LEU A 237 14.81 35.66 15.11
C LEU A 237 15.26 37.12 15.24
N GLN A 238 14.43 38.09 14.82
CA GLN A 238 14.69 39.51 15.08
C GLN A 238 14.61 39.81 16.58
N ILE A 239 13.65 39.18 17.27
CA ILE A 239 13.45 39.34 18.72
C ILE A 239 14.52 38.56 19.49
N ASN A 240 14.77 37.31 19.10
CA ASN A 240 15.77 36.45 19.72
C ASN A 240 16.67 35.79 18.66
N PRO A 241 17.82 36.41 18.35
CA PRO A 241 18.80 35.82 17.44
C PRO A 241 19.39 34.47 17.91
N GLY A 242 19.25 34.14 19.19
CA GLY A 242 19.70 32.88 19.79
C GLY A 242 18.70 31.72 19.68
N ASN A 243 17.54 31.91 19.02
CA ASN A 243 16.53 30.88 18.92
C ASN A 243 16.89 29.80 17.87
N ALA A 244 17.61 28.77 18.31
CA ALA A 244 18.02 27.64 17.47
C ALA A 244 16.84 26.90 16.82
N LYS A 245 15.68 26.87 17.48
CA LYS A 245 14.47 26.20 16.95
C LYS A 245 13.85 26.99 15.80
N ALA A 246 13.85 28.33 15.86
CA ALA A 246 13.40 29.17 14.77
C ALA A 246 14.29 29.00 13.52
N TYR A 247 15.62 28.90 13.70
CA TYR A 247 16.52 28.56 12.61
C TYR A 247 16.27 27.17 12.01
N LEU A 248 16.04 26.15 12.85
CA LEU A 248 15.68 24.80 12.40
C LEU A 248 14.40 24.81 11.56
N LYS A 249 13.36 25.54 11.99
CA LYS A 249 12.08 25.66 11.26
C LYS A 249 12.22 26.42 9.95
N LEU A 250 13.03 27.48 9.88
CA LEU A 250 13.38 28.10 8.60
C LEU A 250 14.09 27.11 7.68
N GLY A 251 15.00 26.30 8.22
CA GLY A 251 15.63 25.22 7.48
C GLY A 251 14.61 24.27 6.84
N TRP A 252 13.62 23.78 7.61
CA TRP A 252 12.54 22.93 7.08
C TRP A 252 11.68 23.64 6.04
N LEU A 253 11.33 24.91 6.28
CA LEU A 253 10.60 25.72 5.32
C LEU A 253 11.28 25.73 3.95
N TYR A 254 12.59 25.99 3.92
CA TYR A 254 13.35 26.00 2.67
C TYR A 254 13.53 24.59 2.08
N LEU A 255 13.58 23.53 2.89
CA LEU A 255 13.58 22.16 2.37
C LEU A 255 12.27 21.81 1.65
N ASP A 256 11.12 22.19 2.21
CA ASP A 256 9.81 21.99 1.59
C ASP A 256 9.69 22.76 0.27
N GLN A 257 10.32 23.94 0.20
CA GLN A 257 10.46 24.71 -1.04
C GLN A 257 11.55 24.20 -1.99
N LYS A 258 12.25 23.11 -1.66
CA LYS A 258 13.41 22.55 -2.40
C LYS A 258 14.58 23.53 -2.56
N LYS A 259 14.67 24.55 -1.73
CA LYS A 259 15.74 25.55 -1.67
C LYS A 259 16.88 25.05 -0.78
N PHE A 260 17.62 24.06 -1.28
CA PHE A 260 18.62 23.32 -0.49
C PHE A 260 19.76 24.18 0.08
N GLN A 261 20.20 25.22 -0.63
CA GLN A 261 21.28 26.11 -0.18
C GLN A 261 20.85 26.96 1.02
N GLN A 262 19.65 27.55 0.95
CA GLN A 262 19.08 28.32 2.04
C GLN A 262 18.83 27.43 3.26
N ALA A 263 18.25 26.24 3.04
CA ALA A 263 18.06 25.26 4.10
C ALA A 263 19.37 24.92 4.82
N GLU A 264 20.45 24.66 4.06
CA GLU A 264 21.78 24.36 4.62
C GLU A 264 22.28 25.49 5.54
N ILE A 265 22.14 26.75 5.12
CA ILE A 265 22.55 27.92 5.91
C ILE A 265 21.82 27.95 7.26
N TYR A 266 20.49 27.81 7.23
CA TYR A 266 19.69 27.90 8.46
C TYR A 266 19.89 26.69 9.38
N MET A 267 20.06 25.48 8.83
CA MET A 267 20.41 24.30 9.63
C MET A 267 21.78 24.45 10.31
N LYS A 268 22.78 24.98 9.61
CA LYS A 268 24.10 25.27 10.19
C LYS A 268 24.04 26.33 11.29
N LYS A 269 23.19 27.36 11.14
CA LYS A 269 22.96 28.36 12.20
C LYS A 269 22.31 27.73 13.43
N ALA A 270 21.32 26.86 13.26
CA ALA A 270 20.72 26.11 14.37
C ALA A 270 21.76 25.26 15.13
N LEU A 271 22.67 24.60 14.41
CA LEU A 271 23.75 23.81 14.99
C LEU A 271 24.85 24.64 15.65
N LYS A 272 25.12 25.86 15.17
CA LYS A 272 26.08 26.76 15.81
C LYS A 272 25.60 27.18 17.20
N LEU A 273 24.29 27.32 17.38
CA LEU A 273 23.68 27.69 18.66
C LEU A 273 23.53 26.50 19.61
N ASN A 274 23.13 25.33 19.09
CA ASN A 274 22.97 24.11 19.87
C ASN A 274 23.84 22.96 19.30
N PRO A 275 25.17 23.01 19.49
CA PRO A 275 26.06 21.99 18.97
C PRO A 275 25.87 20.65 19.71
N GLY A 276 25.86 19.55 18.96
CA GLY A 276 25.90 18.19 19.52
C GLY A 276 24.59 17.65 20.10
N THR A 277 23.55 18.49 20.22
CA THR A 277 22.25 18.10 20.81
C THR A 277 21.08 18.14 19.82
N ASN A 278 21.23 18.86 18.70
CA ASN A 278 20.17 19.00 17.71
C ASN A 278 20.28 17.93 16.61
N GLU A 279 19.76 16.74 16.92
CA GLU A 279 19.74 15.60 16.01
C GLU A 279 19.00 15.88 14.70
N GLU A 280 17.85 16.56 14.76
CA GLU A 280 17.04 16.91 13.59
C GLU A 280 17.85 17.72 12.57
N ALA A 281 18.61 18.73 13.02
CA ALA A 281 19.46 19.52 12.11
C ALA A 281 20.59 18.68 11.48
N TYR A 282 21.16 17.73 12.21
CA TYR A 282 22.16 16.81 11.67
C TYR A 282 21.55 15.85 10.63
N HIS A 283 20.38 15.28 10.91
CA HIS A 283 19.63 14.43 9.98
C HIS A 283 19.34 15.16 8.67
N GLU A 284 18.79 16.38 8.75
CA GLU A 284 18.44 17.17 7.56
C GLU A 284 19.66 17.59 6.75
N LEU A 285 20.77 18.01 7.40
CA LEU A 285 22.02 18.29 6.67
C LEU A 285 22.57 17.05 5.98
N GLY A 286 22.54 15.89 6.64
CA GLY A 286 22.87 14.62 6.01
C GLY A 286 22.07 14.39 4.73
N TRP A 287 20.79 14.79 4.72
CA TRP A 287 19.88 14.54 3.62
C TRP A 287 20.12 15.51 2.48
N ILE A 288 20.31 16.78 2.80
CA ILE A 288 20.70 17.83 1.86
C ILE A 288 21.98 17.42 1.13
N TYR A 289 23.03 17.04 1.85
CA TYR A 289 24.30 16.65 1.23
C TYR A 289 24.18 15.35 0.42
N LEU A 290 23.36 14.39 0.86
CA LEU A 290 23.06 13.19 0.08
C LEU A 290 22.39 13.54 -1.25
N LYS A 291 21.41 14.45 -1.25
CA LYS A 291 20.74 14.93 -2.48
C LYS A 291 21.67 15.70 -3.41
N GLN A 292 22.64 16.42 -2.85
CA GLN A 292 23.69 17.09 -3.61
C GLN A 292 24.83 16.14 -4.05
N ARG A 293 24.73 14.83 -3.77
CA ARG A 293 25.80 13.82 -4.01
C ARG A 293 27.14 14.15 -3.33
N LYS A 294 27.12 14.98 -2.29
CA LYS A 294 28.28 15.33 -1.45
C LYS A 294 28.45 14.29 -0.35
N PHE A 295 28.86 13.09 -0.74
CA PHE A 295 28.76 11.91 0.12
C PHE A 295 29.61 11.97 1.40
N LYS A 296 30.80 12.59 1.37
CA LYS A 296 31.65 12.73 2.56
C LYS A 296 30.97 13.60 3.63
N GLN A 297 30.39 14.73 3.22
CA GLN A 297 29.64 15.60 4.12
C GLN A 297 28.38 14.91 4.62
N ALA A 298 27.65 14.22 3.75
CA ALA A 298 26.46 13.46 4.12
C ALA A 298 26.78 12.44 5.22
N GLU A 299 27.83 11.63 5.04
CA GLU A 299 28.26 10.63 6.02
C GLU A 299 28.61 11.26 7.37
N MET A 300 29.37 12.37 7.36
CA MET A 300 29.75 13.08 8.58
C MET A 300 28.52 13.52 9.39
N TYR A 301 27.52 14.11 8.74
CA TYR A 301 26.32 14.60 9.41
C TYR A 301 25.38 13.46 9.85
N ILE A 302 25.25 12.40 9.05
CA ILE A 302 24.52 11.18 9.42
C ILE A 302 25.12 10.54 10.68
N LYS A 303 26.46 10.42 10.77
CA LYS A 303 27.13 9.90 11.98
C LYS A 303 26.89 10.78 13.20
N LYS A 304 26.87 12.10 13.04
CA LYS A 304 26.54 13.03 14.14
C LYS A 304 25.09 12.89 14.60
N ALA A 305 24.14 12.71 13.68
CA ALA A 305 22.75 12.43 14.01
C ALA A 305 22.62 11.12 14.81
N LEU A 306 23.24 10.02 14.36
CA LEU A 306 23.23 8.74 15.08
C LEU A 306 23.94 8.80 16.43
N LYS A 307 25.02 9.59 16.57
CA LYS A 307 25.68 9.81 17.86
C LYS A 307 24.76 10.53 18.85
N THR A 308 23.90 11.43 18.35
CA THR A 308 22.95 12.19 19.18
C THR A 308 21.73 11.35 19.53
N ASN A 309 21.18 10.60 18.57
CA ASN A 309 20.06 9.69 18.77
C ASN A 309 20.29 8.35 18.05
N PRO A 310 20.81 7.33 18.75
CA PRO A 310 21.02 6.00 18.17
C PRO A 310 19.73 5.22 17.88
N ARG A 311 18.55 5.73 18.27
CA ARG A 311 17.25 5.07 18.08
C ARG A 311 16.41 5.70 16.95
N ASN A 312 16.96 6.61 16.16
CA ASN A 312 16.26 7.19 15.03
C ASN A 312 16.36 6.28 13.79
N GLU A 313 15.27 5.62 13.43
CA GLU A 313 15.20 4.71 12.28
C GLU A 313 15.40 5.43 10.95
N ARG A 314 15.01 6.72 10.85
CA ARG A 314 15.12 7.52 9.63
C ARG A 314 16.56 7.79 9.25
N VAL A 315 17.42 8.00 10.25
CA VAL A 315 18.85 8.24 10.04
C VAL A 315 19.55 6.97 9.54
N TYR A 316 19.15 5.79 10.02
CA TYR A 316 19.66 4.51 9.49
C TYR A 316 19.22 4.25 8.04
N ILE A 317 17.98 4.61 7.68
CA ILE A 317 17.51 4.55 6.29
C ILE A 317 18.34 5.46 5.39
N GLN A 318 18.59 6.68 5.85
CA GLN A 318 19.40 7.65 5.13
C GLN A 318 20.84 7.17 4.96
N TYR A 319 21.40 6.49 5.96
CA TYR A 319 22.73 5.90 5.86
C TYR A 319 22.75 4.73 4.84
N GLY A 320 21.71 3.90 4.84
CA GLY A 320 21.51 2.88 3.82
C GLY A 320 21.42 3.46 2.41
N GLU A 321 20.67 4.56 2.23
CA GLU A 321 20.60 5.28 0.95
C GLU A 321 21.96 5.83 0.53
N LEU A 322 22.72 6.44 1.45
CA LEU A 322 24.08 6.92 1.18
C LEU A 322 24.98 5.79 0.65
N TYR A 323 25.05 4.66 1.35
CA TYR A 323 25.87 3.54 0.92
C TYR A 323 25.41 2.95 -0.42
N ARG A 324 24.10 2.90 -0.67
CA ARG A 324 23.55 2.43 -1.94
C ARG A 324 23.97 3.35 -3.11
N GLU A 325 23.89 4.66 -2.96
CA GLU A 325 24.34 5.62 -4.00
C GLU A 325 25.87 5.56 -4.22
N GLN A 326 26.64 5.07 -3.24
CA GLN A 326 28.06 4.79 -3.38
C GLN A 326 28.38 3.40 -3.97
N GLY A 327 27.37 2.58 -4.30
CA GLY A 327 27.55 1.19 -4.74
C GLY A 327 27.98 0.21 -3.64
N LYS A 328 28.00 0.65 -2.38
CA LYS A 328 28.38 -0.16 -1.20
C LYS A 328 27.19 -0.93 -0.68
N PHE A 329 26.67 -1.82 -1.50
CA PHE A 329 25.39 -2.49 -1.27
C PHE A 329 25.33 -3.32 0.01
N GLN A 330 26.42 -3.99 0.41
CA GLN A 330 26.43 -4.79 1.63
C GLN A 330 26.28 -3.92 2.90
N GLN A 331 27.02 -2.81 2.97
CA GLN A 331 26.90 -1.83 4.06
C GLN A 331 25.52 -1.18 4.06
N ALA A 332 24.99 -0.88 2.88
CA ALA A 332 23.64 -0.33 2.75
C ALA A 332 22.57 -1.27 3.33
N ALA A 333 22.69 -2.59 3.09
CA ALA A 333 21.76 -3.58 3.63
C ALA A 333 21.85 -3.68 5.17
N GLU A 334 23.05 -3.57 5.74
CA GLU A 334 23.24 -3.57 7.19
C GLU A 334 22.56 -2.38 7.85
N GLU A 335 22.69 -1.18 7.28
CA GLU A 335 22.04 0.01 7.83
C GLU A 335 20.51 -0.07 7.69
N PHE A 336 19.98 -0.57 6.57
CA PHE A 336 18.53 -0.81 6.46
C PHE A 336 18.04 -1.89 7.43
N LYS A 337 18.83 -2.92 7.73
CA LYS A 337 18.50 -3.91 8.77
C LYS A 337 18.46 -3.28 10.16
N LYS A 338 19.37 -2.37 10.49
CA LYS A 338 19.32 -1.61 11.76
C LYS A 338 18.04 -0.76 11.85
N ALA A 339 17.63 -0.12 10.76
CA ALA A 339 16.36 0.60 10.71
C ALA A 339 15.15 -0.34 10.95
N LEU A 340 15.14 -1.54 10.36
CA LEU A 340 14.08 -2.54 10.58
C LEU A 340 14.09 -3.13 11.99
N LYS A 341 15.25 -3.23 12.65
CA LYS A 341 15.31 -3.63 14.07
C LYS A 341 14.61 -2.62 14.98
N LEU A 342 14.73 -1.33 14.67
CA LEU A 342 14.07 -0.25 15.42
C LEU A 342 12.58 -0.14 15.07
N ASN A 343 12.24 -0.31 13.79
CA ASN A 343 10.87 -0.28 13.31
C ASN A 343 10.65 -1.36 12.23
N PRO A 344 10.18 -2.55 12.62
CA PRO A 344 9.95 -3.67 11.69
C PRO A 344 8.95 -3.36 10.56
N GLY A 345 8.06 -2.38 10.77
CA GLY A 345 7.08 -1.94 9.78
C GLY A 345 7.57 -0.88 8.79
N ASN A 346 8.86 -0.50 8.83
CA ASN A 346 9.37 0.58 7.98
C ASN A 346 9.53 0.15 6.51
N SER A 347 8.54 0.52 5.69
CA SER A 347 8.49 0.18 4.27
C SER A 347 9.69 0.69 3.47
N ARG A 348 10.26 1.84 3.82
CA ARG A 348 11.40 2.42 3.10
C ARG A 348 12.68 1.62 3.32
N ALA A 349 12.94 1.19 4.55
CA ALA A 349 14.05 0.28 4.86
C ALA A 349 13.87 -1.07 4.15
N TYR A 350 12.64 -1.60 4.15
CA TYR A 350 12.31 -2.84 3.44
C TYR A 350 12.57 -2.75 1.93
N TYR A 351 12.06 -1.70 1.26
CA TYR A 351 12.34 -1.47 -0.16
C TYR A 351 13.83 -1.22 -0.45
N GLY A 352 14.55 -0.59 0.49
CA GLY A 352 15.99 -0.42 0.43
C GLY A 352 16.74 -1.76 0.32
N ILE A 353 16.41 -2.71 1.20
CA ILE A 353 16.98 -4.08 1.18
C ILE A 353 16.57 -4.82 -0.11
N LYS A 354 15.30 -4.72 -0.52
CA LYS A 354 14.81 -5.35 -1.75
C LYS A 354 15.53 -4.83 -3.00
N GLY A 355 15.76 -3.51 -3.06
CA GLY A 355 16.55 -2.87 -4.11
C GLY A 355 17.99 -3.38 -4.13
N ILE A 356 18.64 -3.44 -2.97
CA ILE A 356 20.01 -3.95 -2.85
C ILE A 356 20.12 -5.43 -3.22
N SER A 357 19.14 -6.24 -2.85
CA SER A 357 19.14 -7.69 -3.14
C SER A 357 19.04 -7.97 -4.64
N ARG A 358 18.39 -7.07 -5.40
CA ARG A 358 18.40 -7.05 -6.87
C ARG A 358 19.80 -6.73 -7.42
N GLU A 359 20.42 -5.66 -6.93
CA GLU A 359 21.73 -5.17 -7.40
C GLU A 359 22.88 -6.16 -7.10
N LEU A 360 22.82 -6.87 -5.97
CA LEU A 360 23.86 -7.81 -5.57
C LEU A 360 23.75 -9.18 -6.25
N GLY A 361 22.73 -9.45 -7.07
CA GLY A 361 22.48 -10.79 -7.63
C GLY A 361 22.24 -11.88 -6.58
N ARG A 362 22.12 -11.51 -5.30
CA ARG A 362 22.00 -12.37 -4.11
C ARG A 362 20.54 -12.57 -3.69
N PHE A 363 19.66 -12.76 -4.67
CA PHE A 363 18.22 -12.96 -4.46
C PHE A 363 17.86 -14.24 -3.68
N SER A 364 18.80 -15.13 -3.37
CA SER A 364 18.45 -16.50 -2.99
C SER A 364 18.23 -16.75 -1.51
N GLN A 365 19.09 -16.30 -0.58
CA GLN A 365 19.07 -16.88 0.79
C GLN A 365 18.30 -16.09 1.86
N ALA A 366 18.27 -14.77 1.78
CA ALA A 366 17.61 -13.94 2.81
C ALA A 366 16.10 -13.79 2.57
N GLU A 367 15.64 -13.85 1.31
CA GLU A 367 14.21 -13.90 0.97
C GLU A 367 13.61 -15.28 1.18
N GLU A 368 14.37 -16.37 1.04
CA GLU A 368 13.87 -17.73 1.27
C GLU A 368 13.25 -17.81 2.67
N ARG A 369 13.99 -17.47 3.72
CA ARG A 369 13.51 -17.62 5.11
C ARG A 369 12.35 -16.69 5.50
N TYR A 370 12.21 -15.53 4.86
CA TYR A 370 11.17 -14.53 5.19
C TYR A 370 9.86 -14.75 4.43
N TYR A 371 9.91 -15.48 3.31
CA TYR A 371 8.73 -15.93 2.56
C TYR A 371 8.45 -17.45 2.73
N LEU A 372 9.28 -18.17 3.50
CA LEU A 372 9.20 -19.61 3.70
C LEU A 372 8.10 -20.08 4.65
N GLU A 373 7.58 -19.19 5.50
CA GLU A 373 6.61 -19.55 6.54
C GLU A 373 5.41 -18.61 6.46
N TYR A 374 4.23 -19.20 6.28
CA TYR A 374 2.98 -18.48 6.54
C TYR A 374 2.94 -18.08 8.02
N ASN A 375 2.38 -16.90 8.29
CA ASN A 375 2.21 -16.48 9.68
C ASN A 375 1.31 -17.51 10.42
N PRO A 376 1.43 -17.64 11.75
CA PRO A 376 0.63 -18.60 12.51
C PRO A 376 -0.90 -18.42 12.36
N PHE A 377 -1.39 -17.20 12.14
CA PHE A 377 -2.82 -16.97 11.90
C PHE A 377 -3.29 -17.64 10.62
N THR A 378 -2.55 -17.48 9.52
CA THR A 378 -2.88 -18.11 8.25
C THR A 378 -2.77 -19.63 8.32
N THR A 379 -1.73 -20.14 8.97
CA THR A 379 -1.58 -21.58 9.24
C THR A 379 -2.81 -22.12 10.00
N ASN A 380 -3.20 -21.46 11.09
CA ASN A 380 -4.38 -21.84 11.88
C ASN A 380 -5.68 -21.75 11.06
N ASN A 381 -5.83 -20.74 10.21
CA ASN A 381 -7.01 -20.59 9.37
C ASN A 381 -7.15 -21.71 8.34
N TYR A 382 -6.05 -22.10 7.70
CA TYR A 382 -6.03 -23.24 6.78
C TYR A 382 -6.32 -24.56 7.50
N HIS A 383 -5.81 -24.77 8.72
CA HIS A 383 -6.17 -25.93 9.54
C HIS A 383 -7.64 -25.95 9.95
N ALA A 384 -8.21 -24.79 10.29
CA ALA A 384 -9.64 -24.67 10.61
C ALA A 384 -10.51 -25.01 9.40
N LEU A 385 -10.17 -24.47 8.21
CA LEU A 385 -10.85 -24.83 6.96
C LEU A 385 -10.78 -26.33 6.72
N LYS A 386 -9.58 -26.92 6.78
CA LYS A 386 -9.39 -28.37 6.56
C LYS A 386 -10.24 -29.21 7.52
N THR A 387 -10.28 -28.82 8.80
CA THR A 387 -11.08 -29.52 9.81
C THR A 387 -12.58 -29.48 9.49
N ILE A 388 -13.10 -28.34 9.02
CA ILE A 388 -14.50 -28.22 8.59
C ILE A 388 -14.79 -29.11 7.38
N LEU A 389 -13.90 -29.09 6.38
CA LEU A 389 -14.08 -29.87 5.14
C LEU A 389 -13.97 -31.37 5.38
N ASP A 390 -13.06 -31.82 6.26
CA ASP A 390 -12.90 -33.23 6.61
C ASP A 390 -14.15 -33.81 7.27
N LYS A 391 -14.79 -33.06 8.17
CA LYS A 391 -16.06 -33.47 8.80
C LYS A 391 -17.16 -33.73 7.76
N ARG A 392 -17.11 -33.02 6.63
CA ARG A 392 -18.09 -33.14 5.54
C ARG A 392 -17.59 -33.99 4.36
N LYS A 393 -16.39 -34.58 4.47
CA LYS A 393 -15.74 -35.37 3.42
C LYS A 393 -15.56 -34.61 2.10
N ILE A 394 -15.33 -33.30 2.18
CA ILE A 394 -15.15 -32.42 1.02
C ILE A 394 -13.65 -32.28 0.74
N ARG A 395 -13.24 -32.46 -0.53
CA ARG A 395 -11.83 -32.37 -0.91
C ARG A 395 -11.37 -30.91 -0.96
N LEU A 396 -10.15 -30.65 -0.48
CA LEU A 396 -9.52 -29.33 -0.50
C LEU A 396 -8.44 -29.25 -1.60
N VAL A 397 -8.53 -28.22 -2.42
CA VAL A 397 -7.48 -27.80 -3.35
C VAL A 397 -6.90 -26.47 -2.85
N CYS A 398 -5.64 -26.49 -2.42
CA CYS A 398 -4.92 -25.32 -1.94
C CYS A 398 -4.13 -24.67 -3.08
N VAL A 399 -4.46 -23.42 -3.40
CA VAL A 399 -3.85 -22.69 -4.50
C VAL A 399 -2.85 -21.67 -3.95
N GLN A 400 -1.60 -21.74 -4.41
CA GLN A 400 -0.60 -20.72 -4.08
C GLN A 400 -0.77 -19.48 -4.94
N TYR A 401 -0.53 -18.30 -4.39
CA TYR A 401 -0.59 -17.04 -5.13
C TYR A 401 0.39 -17.02 -6.32
N PRO A 402 0.09 -16.25 -7.39
CA PRO A 402 1.00 -16.08 -8.50
C PRO A 402 2.40 -15.66 -8.05
N MET A 403 3.44 -16.13 -8.76
CA MET A 403 4.84 -15.78 -8.50
C MET A 403 5.41 -16.25 -7.13
N ARG A 404 4.65 -16.94 -6.29
CA ARG A 404 5.10 -17.44 -4.97
C ARG A 404 5.40 -18.93 -4.99
N ASN A 405 6.47 -19.31 -4.29
CA ASN A 405 6.84 -20.70 -4.08
C ASN A 405 5.74 -21.46 -3.32
N VAL A 406 5.43 -22.68 -3.75
CA VAL A 406 4.37 -23.52 -3.16
C VAL A 406 4.78 -24.21 -1.86
N ALA A 407 6.08 -24.37 -1.59
CA ALA A 407 6.60 -25.07 -0.41
C ALA A 407 6.06 -24.53 0.93
N PRO A 408 5.98 -23.20 1.17
CA PRO A 408 5.38 -22.66 2.39
C PRO A 408 3.92 -23.07 2.59
N LEU A 409 3.15 -23.15 1.50
CA LEU A 409 1.76 -23.59 1.53
C LEU A 409 1.66 -25.08 1.84
N LYS A 410 2.58 -25.90 1.30
CA LYS A 410 2.66 -27.33 1.62
C LYS A 410 3.07 -27.56 3.08
N ASN A 411 4.01 -26.76 3.59
CA ASN A 411 4.52 -26.86 4.95
C ASN A 411 3.43 -26.62 6.01
N ILE A 412 2.41 -25.81 5.72
CA ILE A 412 1.21 -25.69 6.58
C ILE A 412 0.63 -27.07 6.89
N PHE A 413 0.63 -27.99 5.93
CA PHE A 413 -0.01 -29.30 6.06
C PHE A 413 0.97 -30.46 6.17
N ALA A 414 2.25 -30.22 6.51
CA ALA A 414 3.29 -31.27 6.50
C ALA A 414 2.90 -32.55 7.29
N GLU A 415 2.09 -32.40 8.35
CA GLU A 415 1.59 -33.51 9.18
C GLU A 415 0.17 -34.01 8.79
N LYS A 416 -0.52 -33.33 7.87
CA LYS A 416 -1.93 -33.55 7.49
C LYS A 416 -2.21 -33.29 6.00
N ALA A 417 -1.29 -33.66 5.13
CA ALA A 417 -1.37 -33.39 3.69
C ALA A 417 -2.34 -34.33 2.95
N ASP A 418 -2.81 -35.39 3.62
CA ASP A 418 -3.70 -36.37 3.01
C ASP A 418 -4.97 -35.72 2.47
N ASN A 419 -5.32 -36.09 1.24
CA ASN A 419 -6.49 -35.61 0.52
C ASN A 419 -6.47 -34.08 0.21
N ILE A 420 -5.29 -33.46 0.19
CA ILE A 420 -5.09 -32.08 -0.28
C ILE A 420 -4.35 -32.07 -1.63
N VAL A 421 -4.87 -31.31 -2.58
CA VAL A 421 -4.17 -31.03 -3.85
C VAL A 421 -3.59 -29.62 -3.82
N PHE A 422 -2.31 -29.47 -4.15
CA PHE A 422 -1.64 -28.17 -4.18
C PHE A 422 -1.47 -27.67 -5.61
N VAL A 423 -1.90 -26.46 -5.88
CA VAL A 423 -1.67 -25.78 -7.16
C VAL A 423 -0.48 -24.83 -7.03
N ASP A 424 0.58 -25.15 -7.77
CA ASP A 424 1.75 -24.28 -7.92
C ASP A 424 1.58 -23.36 -9.13
N ASN A 425 1.65 -22.06 -8.89
CA ASN A 425 1.54 -21.02 -9.91
C ASN A 425 2.88 -20.32 -10.18
N GLU A 426 3.96 -20.63 -9.45
CA GLU A 426 5.20 -19.86 -9.50
C GLU A 426 5.82 -19.87 -10.89
N LYS A 427 6.13 -21.07 -11.38
CA LYS A 427 6.88 -21.26 -12.63
C LYS A 427 6.13 -20.68 -13.83
N ILE A 428 4.85 -21.03 -13.95
CA ILE A 428 4.03 -20.62 -15.11
C ILE A 428 3.86 -19.09 -15.18
N PHE A 429 3.67 -18.41 -14.04
CA PHE A 429 3.55 -16.96 -14.01
C PHE A 429 4.90 -16.28 -14.24
N LYS A 430 6.00 -16.81 -13.65
CA LYS A 430 7.35 -16.28 -13.89
C LYS A 430 7.72 -16.35 -15.36
N GLU A 431 7.43 -17.47 -16.02
CA GLU A 431 7.69 -17.66 -17.45
C GLU A 431 6.84 -16.72 -18.31
N ALA A 432 5.54 -16.59 -18.01
CA ALA A 432 4.62 -15.73 -18.74
C ALA A 432 4.98 -14.24 -18.62
N VAL A 433 5.26 -13.77 -17.39
CA VAL A 433 5.71 -12.40 -17.12
C VAL A 433 7.05 -12.09 -17.77
N ARG A 434 7.98 -13.06 -17.80
CA ARG A 434 9.27 -12.89 -18.48
C ARG A 434 9.10 -12.69 -19.99
N LYS A 435 8.10 -13.33 -20.59
CA LYS A 435 7.87 -13.32 -22.04
C LYS A 435 7.12 -12.08 -22.51
N GLU A 436 6.06 -11.68 -21.80
CA GLU A 436 5.09 -10.68 -22.28
C GLU A 436 5.00 -9.45 -21.35
N GLY A 437 5.80 -9.42 -20.28
CA GLY A 437 5.87 -8.31 -19.34
C GLY A 437 4.84 -8.40 -18.21
N TYR A 438 5.15 -7.70 -17.11
CA TYR A 438 4.35 -7.75 -15.88
C TYR A 438 2.92 -7.18 -16.07
N ALA A 439 2.78 -6.08 -16.80
CA ALA A 439 1.51 -5.39 -17.01
C ALA A 439 0.49 -6.21 -17.83
N ALA A 440 0.95 -7.23 -18.58
CA ALA A 440 0.06 -8.14 -19.30
C ALA A 440 -0.73 -9.04 -18.34
N TYR A 441 -0.17 -9.36 -17.16
CA TYR A 441 -0.75 -10.31 -16.20
C TYR A 441 -1.27 -9.65 -14.93
N PHE A 442 -0.75 -8.47 -14.58
CA PHE A 442 -1.07 -7.79 -13.32
C PHE A 442 -1.37 -6.29 -13.52
N ARG A 443 -2.39 -5.80 -12.82
CA ARG A 443 -2.83 -4.39 -12.84
C ARG A 443 -2.03 -3.50 -11.89
N ASP A 444 -1.42 -4.08 -10.86
CA ASP A 444 -0.69 -3.38 -9.81
C ASP A 444 0.39 -4.25 -9.16
N ILE A 445 1.03 -3.75 -8.10
CA ILE A 445 1.99 -4.50 -7.28
C ILE A 445 1.40 -4.57 -5.87
N PHE A 446 0.46 -5.50 -5.68
CA PHE A 446 -0.23 -5.73 -4.41
C PHE A 446 0.51 -6.71 -3.51
N GLY A 447 0.82 -7.90 -4.04
CA GLY A 447 1.41 -9.06 -3.37
C GLY A 447 2.94 -9.05 -3.20
N GLY A 448 3.58 -7.92 -3.50
CA GLY A 448 5.03 -7.71 -3.40
C GLY A 448 5.76 -8.04 -4.70
N ASN A 449 5.59 -9.25 -5.23
CA ASN A 449 6.08 -9.67 -6.55
C ASN A 449 4.95 -10.07 -7.53
N PHE A 450 3.69 -9.95 -7.10
CA PHE A 450 2.49 -10.11 -7.93
C PHE A 450 1.46 -9.03 -7.59
N GLY A 451 0.39 -8.92 -8.39
CA GLY A 451 -0.68 -7.94 -8.20
C GLY A 451 -2.06 -8.53 -8.44
N HIS A 452 -3.08 -7.66 -8.53
CA HIS A 452 -4.40 -8.05 -9.03
C HIS A 452 -4.30 -8.47 -10.49
N CYS A 453 -4.80 -9.66 -10.81
CA CYS A 453 -4.70 -10.20 -12.16
C CYS A 453 -5.47 -9.34 -13.20
N THR A 454 -4.91 -9.24 -14.41
CA THR A 454 -5.67 -8.86 -15.62
C THR A 454 -6.55 -10.04 -16.05
N ASP A 455 -7.38 -9.88 -17.09
CA ASP A 455 -8.16 -11.00 -17.62
C ASP A 455 -7.24 -12.13 -18.15
N THR A 456 -6.10 -11.77 -18.76
CA THR A 456 -5.05 -12.71 -19.15
C THR A 456 -4.46 -13.45 -17.94
N GLY A 457 -4.17 -12.73 -16.85
CA GLY A 457 -3.70 -13.34 -15.60
C GLY A 457 -4.74 -14.27 -14.95
N ASN A 458 -6.00 -13.86 -14.91
CA ASN A 458 -7.09 -14.67 -14.36
C ASN A 458 -7.34 -15.92 -15.21
N LYS A 459 -7.22 -15.81 -16.53
CA LYS A 459 -7.29 -16.95 -17.45
C LYS A 459 -6.15 -17.94 -17.20
N LEU A 460 -4.91 -17.47 -17.15
CA LEU A 460 -3.75 -18.31 -16.87
C LEU A 460 -3.88 -19.05 -15.52
N LEU A 461 -4.34 -18.34 -14.49
CA LEU A 461 -4.59 -18.91 -13.17
C LEU A 461 -5.66 -20.00 -13.21
N GLY A 462 -6.84 -19.71 -13.80
CA GLY A 462 -7.95 -20.65 -13.90
C GLY A 462 -7.59 -21.90 -14.71
N GLU A 463 -6.87 -21.74 -15.82
CA GLU A 463 -6.42 -22.85 -16.66
C GLU A 463 -5.38 -23.73 -15.96
N ASN A 464 -4.48 -23.15 -15.17
CA ASN A 464 -3.52 -23.93 -14.38
C ASN A 464 -4.21 -24.73 -13.28
N ILE A 465 -5.13 -24.11 -12.53
CA ILE A 465 -5.92 -24.79 -11.50
C ILE A 465 -6.70 -25.95 -12.11
N ALA A 466 -7.36 -25.73 -13.27
CA ALA A 466 -8.07 -26.78 -13.99
C ALA A 466 -7.14 -27.93 -14.37
N GLY A 467 -5.97 -27.63 -14.92
CA GLY A 467 -4.99 -28.64 -15.33
C GLY A 467 -4.49 -29.49 -14.17
N VAL A 468 -4.25 -28.89 -13.00
CA VAL A 468 -3.88 -29.62 -11.79
C VAL A 468 -5.04 -30.50 -11.29
N ILE A 469 -6.26 -29.98 -11.24
CA ILE A 469 -7.45 -30.75 -10.84
C ILE A 469 -7.65 -31.95 -11.77
N LEU A 470 -7.64 -31.74 -13.08
CA LEU A 470 -7.85 -32.81 -14.05
C LEU A 470 -6.78 -33.89 -13.95
N LYS A 471 -5.52 -33.50 -13.72
CA LYS A 471 -4.40 -34.43 -13.59
C LYS A 471 -4.42 -35.20 -12.28
N GLU A 472 -4.55 -34.52 -11.15
CA GLU A 472 -4.34 -35.09 -9.82
C GLU A 472 -5.61 -35.75 -9.26
N ILE A 473 -6.80 -35.33 -9.71
CA ILE A 473 -8.08 -35.79 -9.16
C ILE A 473 -8.84 -36.68 -10.15
N PHE A 474 -8.81 -36.33 -11.44
CA PHE A 474 -9.52 -37.09 -12.48
C PHE A 474 -8.59 -37.94 -13.35
N HIS A 475 -7.27 -37.89 -13.12
CA HIS A 475 -6.25 -38.65 -13.84
C HIS A 475 -6.25 -38.46 -15.37
N ILE A 476 -6.63 -37.27 -15.83
CA ILE A 476 -6.68 -36.91 -17.25
C ILE A 476 -5.41 -36.14 -17.63
N LYS A 477 -4.73 -36.58 -18.70
CA LYS A 477 -3.65 -35.83 -19.33
C LYS A 477 -4.24 -34.85 -20.34
N LEU A 478 -4.13 -33.55 -20.06
CA LEU A 478 -4.41 -32.51 -21.06
C LEU A 478 -3.41 -32.63 -22.21
N LEU A 479 -3.89 -32.91 -23.42
CA LEU A 479 -3.09 -32.80 -24.64
C LEU A 479 -2.75 -31.32 -24.85
N ARG A 480 -1.47 -30.94 -24.75
CA ARG A 480 -1.02 -29.59 -25.12
C ARG A 480 -1.31 -29.38 -26.61
N ASN A 481 -2.27 -28.51 -26.94
CA ASN A 481 -2.43 -28.01 -28.30
C ASN A 481 -1.11 -27.31 -28.73
N LYS A 482 -0.38 -27.94 -29.65
CA LYS A 482 0.67 -27.28 -30.43
C LYS A 482 -0.02 -26.24 -31.32
N ALA A 483 -0.03 -24.98 -30.90
CA ALA A 483 -0.35 -23.88 -31.80
C ALA A 483 0.89 -23.55 -32.65
N GLY A 484 0.79 -23.71 -33.97
CA GLY A 484 1.54 -22.88 -34.93
C GLY A 484 2.64 -23.54 -35.77
N THR A 485 2.34 -24.59 -36.55
CA THR A 485 2.98 -24.80 -37.87
C THR A 485 1.95 -25.42 -38.82
N GLY A 486 0.99 -24.61 -39.26
CA GLY A 486 0.10 -24.95 -40.37
C GLY A 486 0.52 -24.11 -41.58
N GLY A 487 1.58 -24.54 -42.26
CA GLY A 487 1.89 -24.05 -43.59
C GLY A 487 0.85 -24.59 -44.57
N VAL A 488 0.27 -23.66 -45.34
CA VAL A 488 -0.60 -23.91 -46.49
C VAL A 488 0.09 -24.89 -47.44
N ARG A 489 -0.65 -25.91 -47.89
CA ARG A 489 -0.41 -26.58 -49.17
C ARG A 489 -1.59 -26.29 -50.08
#